data_AF-A0A938YG38-F1
#
_entry.id   AF-A0A938YG38-F1
#
_cell.length_a   1.000
_cell.length_b   1.000
_cell.length_c   1.000
_cell.angle_alpha   90.00
_cell.angle_beta   90.00
_cell.angle_gamma   90.00
#
_symmetry.space_group_name_H-M   'P 1'
#
loop_
_entity.id
_entity.type
_entity.pdbx_description
1 polymer ?
#
loop_
_entity_poly.entity_id
_entity_poly.type
_entity_poly.pdbx_seq_one_letter_code
_entity_poly.pdbx_strand_id
1 'polypeptide(L)' 'MLSTVAFEILDGRITTIRGVTDPDELEHIGPLADAFAVQRKAFATRRSPEGAGPG' A
#
# COMPACT_ATOMS: atom_id res chain seq x y z
N MET A 1 3.01 -7.28 5.01
CA MET A 1 3.09 -7.45 3.55
C MET A 1 2.02 -6.55 2.94
N LEU A 2 2.43 -5.58 2.12
CA LEU A 2 1.56 -4.62 1.42
C LEU A 2 1.73 -4.88 -0.07
N SER A 3 0.63 -5.03 -0.80
CA SER A 3 0.63 -5.22 -2.25
C SER A 3 -0.22 -4.12 -2.90
N THR A 4 0.23 -3.65 -4.05
CA THR A 4 -0.45 -2.62 -4.85
C THR A 4 -0.83 -3.23 -6.19
N VAL A 5 -2.02 -2.90 -6.69
CA VAL A 5 -2.47 -3.29 -8.03
C VAL A 5 -2.73 -2.03 -8.85
N ALA A 6 -2.11 -1.94 -10.02
CA ALA A 6 -2.31 -0.87 -10.99
C ALA A 6 -3.10 -1.39 -12.20
N PHE A 7 -4.05 -0.59 -12.67
CA PHE A 7 -4.88 -0.87 -13.84
C PHE A 7 -4.67 0.21 -14.88
N GLU A 8 -4.37 -0.19 -16.11
CA GLU A 8 -4.42 0.69 -17.27
C GLU A 8 -5.81 0.58 -17.91
N ILE A 9 -6.48 1.71 -18.09
CA ILE A 9 -7.81 1.77 -18.70
C ILE A 9 -7.73 2.61 -19.97
N LEU A 10 -8.15 2.00 -21.09
CA LEU A 10 -8.33 2.66 -22.37
C LEU A 10 -9.76 2.39 -22.86
N ASP A 11 -10.48 3.43 -23.25
CA ASP A 11 -11.88 3.35 -23.70
C ASP A 11 -12.82 2.61 -22.73
N GLY A 12 -12.61 2.77 -21.42
CA GLY A 12 -13.41 2.12 -20.39
C GLY A 12 -13.15 0.62 -20.23
N ARG A 13 -12.14 0.06 -20.91
CA ARG A 13 -11.67 -1.32 -20.71
C ARG A 13 -10.32 -1.34 -20.03
N ILE A 14 -10.16 -2.29 -19.11
CA ILE A 14 -8.86 -2.61 -18.54
C ILE A 14 -8.03 -3.29 -19.63
N THR A 15 -6.90 -2.69 -19.97
CA THR A 15 -5.96 -3.23 -20.97
C THR A 15 -4.80 -3.97 -20.31
N THR A 16 -4.41 -3.57 -19.11
CA THR A 16 -3.28 -4.16 -18.36
C THR A 16 -3.55 -4.13 -16.86
N ILE A 17 -3.18 -5.23 -16.20
CA ILE A 17 -3.19 -5.37 -14.74
C ILE A 17 -1.77 -5.65 -14.29
N ARG A 18 -1.25 -4.83 -13.38
CA ARG A 18 0.08 -5.02 -12.79
C ARG A 18 -0.04 -5.14 -11.28
N GLY A 19 0.45 -6.24 -10.71
CA GLY A 19 0.61 -6.41 -9.27
C GLY A 19 2.04 -6.10 -8.88
N VAL A 20 2.23 -5.22 -7.90
CA VAL A 20 3.53 -4.93 -7.28
C VAL A 20 3.45 -5.34 -5.82
N THR A 21 4.23 -6.35 -5.45
CA THR A 21 4.29 -6.89 -4.08
C THR A 21 5.59 -6.55 -3.37
N ASP A 22 6.57 -6.02 -4.09
CA ASP A 22 7.90 -5.68 -3.59
C ASP A 22 7.99 -4.17 -3.28
N PRO A 23 8.33 -3.76 -2.04
CA PRO A 23 8.54 -2.36 -1.71
C PRO A 23 9.67 -1.68 -2.52
N ASP A 24 10.70 -2.41 -2.95
CA ASP A 24 11.82 -1.84 -3.71
C ASP A 24 11.36 -1.42 -5.13
N GLU A 25 10.45 -2.20 -5.72
CA GLU A 25 9.84 -1.85 -7.01
C GLU A 25 8.97 -0.59 -6.92
N LEU A 26 8.32 -0.36 -5.78
CA LEU A 26 7.55 0.86 -5.53
C LEU A 26 8.44 2.09 -5.33
N GLU A 27 9.64 1.92 -4.77
CA GLU A 27 10.62 3.00 -4.60
C GLU A 27 11.22 3.45 -5.95
N HIS A 28 11.36 2.53 -6.90
CA HIS A 28 11.92 2.80 -8.22
C HIS A 28 11.01 3.67 -9.13
N ILE A 29 9.69 3.56 -8.99
CA ILE A 29 8.70 4.32 -9.78
C ILE A 29 8.41 5.72 -9.21
N GLY A 30 9.22 6.18 -8.25
CA GLY A 30 9.11 7.49 -7.60
C GLY A 30 8.12 7.50 -6.45
N PRO A 31 8.05 8.60 -5.66
CA PRO A 31 7.20 8.65 -4.48
C PRO A 31 5.72 8.57 -4.89
N LEU A 32 5.14 7.36 -4.82
CA LEU A 32 3.71 7.18 -4.90
C LEU A 32 3.11 7.79 -3.63
N ALA A 33 2.70 9.05 -3.72
CA ALA A 33 2.49 9.95 -2.59
C ALA A 33 1.48 9.46 -1.54
N ASP A 34 0.72 8.41 -1.82
CA ASP A 34 -0.19 7.78 -0.85
C ASP A 34 0.20 6.36 -0.40
N ALA A 35 0.99 5.59 -1.16
CA ALA A 35 1.25 4.19 -0.80
C ALA A 35 2.10 4.05 0.46
N PHE A 36 3.15 4.87 0.62
CA PHE A 36 3.97 4.89 1.84
C PHE A 36 3.21 5.48 3.04
N ALA A 37 2.30 6.43 2.80
CA ALA A 37 1.44 6.98 3.85
C ALA A 37 0.43 5.93 4.34
N VAL A 38 -0.18 5.18 3.42
CA VAL A 38 -1.07 4.05 3.71
C VAL A 38 -0.32 2.94 4.44
N GLN A 39 0.90 2.62 4.01
CA GLN A 39 1.76 1.64 4.67
C GLN A 39 2.07 2.02 6.12
N ARG A 40 2.50 3.27 6.36
CA ARG A 40 2.79 3.78 7.71
C ARG A 40 1.55 3.78 8.60
N LYS A 41 0.39 4.19 8.07
CA LYS A 41 -0.90 4.13 8.79
C LYS A 41 -1.25 2.68 9.15
N ALA A 42 -1.15 1.74 8.21
CA ALA A 42 -1.43 0.33 8.45
C ALA A 42 -0.51 -0.27 9.54
N PHE A 43 0.76 0.09 9.58
CA PHE A 43 1.69 -0.35 10.62
C PHE A 43 1.48 0.38 11.97
N ALA A 44 1.05 1.64 11.97
CA ALA A 44 0.72 2.37 13.18
C ALA A 44 -0.53 1.80 13.86
N THR A 45 -1.57 1.47 13.08
CA THR A 45 -2.78 0.81 13.59
C THR A 45 -2.49 -0.54 14.25
N ARG A 46 -1.53 -1.30 13.71
CA ARG A 46 -1.08 -2.58 14.31
C ARG A 46 -0.23 -2.41 15.56
N ARG A 47 0.31 -1.22 15.80
CA ARG A 47 1.15 -0.90 16.97
C ARG A 47 0.38 -0.24 18.10
N SER A 48 -0.92 0.03 17.95
CA SER A 48 -1.77 0.38 19.10
C SER A 48 -1.76 -0.81 20.06
N PRO A 49 -1.23 -0.66 21.27
CA PRO A 49 -1.30 -1.71 22.27
C PRO A 49 -2.75 -1.77 22.77
N GLU A 50 -3.55 -2.64 22.16
CA GLU A 50 -4.72 -3.18 22.86
C GLU A 50 -4.18 -4.11 23.95
N GLY A 51 -3.87 -3.53 25.11
CA GLY A 51 -3.18 -4.26 26.18
C GLY A 51 -2.63 -3.40 27.32
N ALA A 52 -3.33 -2.36 27.73
CA ALA A 52 -3.12 -1.74 29.04
C ALA A 52 -4.48 -1.40 29.64
N GLY A 53 -5.19 -2.43 30.11
CA GLY A 53 -6.31 -2.23 31.02
C GLY A 53 -5.81 -1.62 32.32
N PRO A 54 -6.56 -0.71 32.97
CA PRO A 54 -6.18 -0.19 34.27
C PRO A 54 -6.20 -1.35 35.28
N GLY A 55 -5.07 -1.54 35.97
CA GLY A 55 -4.97 -2.44 37.12
C GLY A 55 -5.73 -1.92 38.34
#